data_AF-A0A1E7I6W8-F1
#
_entry.id   AF-A0A1E7I6W8-F1
#
_cell.length_a   1.000
_cell.length_b   1.000
_cell.length_c   1.000
_cell.angle_alpha   90.00
_cell.angle_beta   90.00
_cell.angle_gamma   90.00
#
_symmetry.space_group_name_H-M   'P 1'
#
loop_
_entity.id
_entity.type
_entity.pdbx_description
1 polymer ?
#
loop_
_entity_poly.entity_id
_entity_poly.type
_entity_poly.pdbx_seq_one_letter_code
_entity_poly.pdbx_strand_id
1 'polypeptide(L)'
;MNDKYGKTPKFHPNPDLKLMDQVREVLRYHHYAYRTEQSCCQWVLRYIRYHGGNTHPAELHASDVERFLSDLMNMLKSPLVNNGRRFLPVLH
;
A
#
# COMPACT_ATOMS: atom_id res chain seq x y z
N MET A 1 23.74 -28.44 -20.95
CA MET A 1 23.29 -28.43 -19.54
C MET A 1 23.78 -27.16 -18.84
N ASN A 2 22.84 -26.49 -18.16
CA ASN A 2 22.97 -25.66 -16.95
C ASN A 2 23.17 -24.12 -17.08
N ASP A 3 22.01 -23.44 -17.06
CA ASP A 3 21.62 -22.29 -16.23
C ASP A 3 22.55 -21.07 -16.17
N LYS A 4 22.49 -20.23 -17.22
CA LYS A 4 23.24 -18.98 -17.38
C LYS A 4 22.48 -17.73 -16.87
N TYR A 5 21.35 -17.89 -16.17
CA TYR A 5 20.47 -16.78 -15.77
C TYR A 5 20.62 -16.44 -14.28
N GLY A 6 21.25 -15.30 -14.02
CA GLY A 6 21.55 -14.80 -12.67
C GLY A 6 20.30 -14.63 -11.81
N LYS A 7 20.29 -15.27 -10.64
CA LYS A 7 19.38 -14.93 -9.55
C LYS A 7 19.72 -13.50 -9.11
N THR A 8 18.86 -12.53 -9.41
CA THR A 8 18.87 -11.26 -8.69
C THR A 8 18.62 -11.56 -7.21
N PRO A 9 19.37 -10.93 -6.28
CA PRO A 9 19.12 -11.11 -4.86
C PRO A 9 17.70 -10.59 -4.56
N LYS A 10 16.81 -11.50 -4.18
CA LYS A 10 15.48 -11.15 -3.68
C LYS A 10 15.66 -10.60 -2.28
N PHE A 11 15.21 -9.38 -2.04
CA PHE A 11 15.14 -8.82 -0.70
C PHE A 11 14.08 -9.57 0.09
N HIS A 12 14.47 -10.08 1.26
CA HIS A 12 13.56 -10.71 2.20
C HIS A 12 13.53 -9.82 3.45
N PRO A 13 12.39 -9.18 3.77
CA PRO A 13 12.25 -8.44 5.02
C PRO A 13 12.35 -9.40 6.20
N ASN A 14 12.64 -8.88 7.39
CA ASN A 14 12.81 -9.71 8.57
C ASN A 14 11.48 -10.42 8.94
N PRO A 15 11.42 -11.76 8.94
CA PRO A 15 10.20 -12.50 9.22
C PRO A 15 9.68 -12.32 10.65
N ASP A 16 10.54 -11.95 11.61
CA ASP A 16 10.17 -11.76 13.02
C ASP A 16 9.50 -10.40 13.29
N LEU A 17 9.52 -9.49 12.31
CA LEU A 17 8.89 -8.19 12.44
C LEU A 17 7.39 -8.26 12.15
N LYS A 18 6.64 -7.30 12.73
CA LYS A 18 5.23 -7.11 12.38
C LYS A 18 5.10 -6.76 10.90
N LEU A 19 3.99 -7.14 10.28
CA LEU A 19 3.69 -6.90 8.87
C LEU A 19 4.00 -5.46 8.41
N MET A 20 3.61 -4.46 9.20
CA MET A 20 3.85 -3.05 8.86
C MET A 20 5.33 -2.67 8.88
N ASP A 21 6.11 -3.28 9.76
CA ASP A 21 7.55 -3.04 9.83
C ASP A 21 8.28 -3.73 8.67
N GLN A 22 7.84 -4.93 8.27
CA GLN A 22 8.30 -5.60 7.04
C GLN A 22 8.02 -4.75 5.79
N VAL A 23 6.82 -4.18 5.68
CA VAL A 23 6.46 -3.27 4.57
C VAL A 23 7.37 -2.06 4.54
N ARG A 24 7.69 -1.46 5.68
CA ARG A 24 8.63 -0.32 5.76
C ARG A 24 10.04 -0.71 5.35
N GLU A 25 10.53 -1.87 5.77
CA GLU A 25 11.84 -2.39 5.33
C GLU A 25 11.92 -2.51 3.82
N VAL A 26 10.90 -3.10 3.18
CA VAL A 26 10.82 -3.22 1.72
C VAL A 26 10.83 -1.84 1.06
N LEU A 27 10.02 -0.90 1.55
CA LEU A 27 9.93 0.44 0.97
C LEU A 27 11.26 1.21 1.12
N ARG A 28 11.96 1.05 2.24
CA ARG A 28 13.27 1.66 2.47
C ARG A 28 14.37 1.01 1.64
N TYR A 29 14.33 -0.31 1.48
CA TYR A 29 15.23 -1.04 0.59
C TYR A 29 15.11 -0.55 -0.86
N HIS A 30 13.89 -0.25 -1.31
CA HIS A 30 13.64 0.34 -2.62
C HIS A 30 13.82 1.87 -2.67
N HIS A 31 14.35 2.49 -1.62
CA HIS A 31 14.60 3.94 -1.52
C HIS A 31 13.37 4.82 -1.79
N TYR A 32 12.17 4.34 -1.44
CA TYR A 32 10.98 5.18 -1.51
C TYR A 32 11.09 6.35 -0.53
N ALA A 33 10.60 7.51 -0.95
CA ALA A 33 10.53 8.69 -0.09
C ALA A 33 9.63 8.43 1.13
N TYR A 34 9.96 9.06 2.26
CA TYR A 34 9.21 8.89 3.53
C TYR A 34 7.71 9.19 3.41
N ARG A 35 7.32 10.18 2.59
CA ARG A 35 5.88 10.47 2.34
C ARG A 35 5.18 9.32 1.60
N THR A 36 5.88 8.65 0.69
CA THR A 36 5.39 7.47 -0.02
C THR A 36 5.31 6.28 0.94
N GLU A 37 6.32 6.08 1.80
CA GLU A 37 6.29 5.08 2.87
C GLU A 37 5.01 5.20 3.72
N GLN A 38 4.71 6.42 4.20
CA GLN A 38 3.51 6.70 4.98
C GLN A 38 2.23 6.38 4.20
N SER A 39 2.17 6.80 2.94
CA SER A 39 0.97 6.64 2.11
C SER A 39 0.70 5.17 1.81
N CYS A 40 1.74 4.41 1.41
CA CYS A 40 1.65 2.97 1.23
C CYS A 40 1.23 2.25 2.51
N CYS A 41 1.82 2.61 3.66
CA CYS A 41 1.43 2.03 4.94
C CYS A 41 -0.05 2.29 5.27
N GLN A 42 -0.54 3.50 5.02
CA GLN A 42 -1.96 3.84 5.26
C GLN A 42 -2.89 3.01 4.35
N TRP A 43 -2.55 2.84 3.08
CA TRP A 43 -3.34 2.03 2.15
C TRP A 43 -3.37 0.55 2.56
N VAL A 44 -2.23 -0.02 2.95
CA VAL A 44 -2.14 -1.40 3.44
C VAL A 44 -2.99 -1.60 4.69
N LEU A 45 -2.91 -0.70 5.66
CA LEU A 45 -3.74 -0.75 6.88
C LEU A 45 -5.24 -0.66 6.55
N ARG A 46 -5.60 0.22 5.63
CA ARG A 46 -6.99 0.38 5.20
C ARG A 46 -7.52 -0.89 4.53
N TYR A 47 -6.71 -1.51 3.69
CA TYR A 47 -7.03 -2.78 3.04
C TYR A 47 -7.24 -3.90 4.06
N ILE A 48 -6.32 -4.09 5.00
CA ILE A 48 -6.44 -5.11 6.06
C ILE A 48 -7.71 -4.89 6.89
N ARG A 49 -8.01 -3.64 7.26
CA ARG A 49 -9.23 -3.29 8.00
C ARG A 49 -10.51 -3.56 7.20
N TYR A 50 -10.51 -3.30 5.90
CA TYR A 50 -11.65 -3.60 5.01
C TYR A 50 -11.99 -5.10 5.01
N HIS A 51 -10.98 -5.96 5.14
CA HIS A 51 -11.14 -7.42 5.19
C HIS A 51 -11.24 -8.01 6.60
N GLY A 52 -11.60 -7.20 7.62
CA GLY A 52 -11.85 -7.69 8.98
C GLY A 52 -10.68 -7.53 9.97
N GLY A 53 -9.56 -6.91 9.57
CA GLY A 53 -8.52 -6.42 10.48
C GLY A 53 -7.48 -7.43 10.97
N ASN A 54 -7.80 -8.73 10.95
CA ASN A 54 -6.90 -9.81 11.39
C ASN A 54 -6.49 -10.77 10.26
N THR A 55 -6.96 -10.54 9.03
CA THR A 55 -6.67 -11.39 7.89
C THR A 55 -5.28 -11.06 7.34
N HIS A 56 -4.42 -12.07 7.21
CA HIS A 56 -3.10 -11.86 6.64
C HIS A 56 -3.23 -11.58 5.13
N PRO A 57 -2.53 -10.59 4.55
CA PRO A 57 -2.71 -10.23 3.14
C PRO A 57 -2.40 -11.38 2.16
N ALA A 58 -1.60 -12.35 2.56
CA ALA A 58 -1.32 -13.55 1.75
C ALA A 58 -2.52 -14.52 1.65
N GLU A 59 -3.51 -14.40 2.53
CA GLU A 59 -4.76 -15.16 2.51
C GLU A 59 -5.83 -14.47 1.66
N LEU A 60 -5.58 -13.23 1.25
CA LEU A 60 -6.49 -12.46 0.39
C LEU A 60 -6.17 -12.72 -1.08
N HIS A 61 -7.21 -12.92 -1.88
CA HIS A 61 -7.09 -13.25 -3.30
C HIS A 61 -7.22 -12.01 -4.19
N ALA A 62 -6.94 -12.16 -5.49
CA ALA A 62 -7.07 -11.05 -6.45
C ALA A 62 -8.48 -10.43 -6.45
N SER A 63 -9.53 -11.23 -6.25
CA SER A 63 -10.92 -10.78 -6.12
C SER A 63 -11.14 -9.81 -4.95
N ASP A 64 -10.39 -9.98 -3.85
CA ASP A 64 -10.46 -9.12 -2.68
C ASP A 64 -9.88 -7.73 -2.99
N VAL A 65 -8.78 -7.71 -3.75
CA VAL A 65 -8.16 -6.47 -4.24
C VAL A 65 -9.14 -5.74 -5.17
N GLU A 66 -9.75 -6.42 -6.12
CA GLU A 66 -10.74 -5.82 -7.05
C GLU A 66 -11.94 -5.25 -6.29
N ARG A 67 -12.44 -5.97 -5.28
CA ARG A 67 -13.55 -5.53 -4.43
C ARG A 67 -13.19 -4.27 -3.65
N PHE A 68 -11.99 -4.22 -3.06
CA PHE A 68 -11.49 -3.04 -2.38
C PHE A 68 -11.32 -1.84 -3.32
N LEU A 69 -10.78 -2.05 -4.52
CA LEU A 69 -10.60 -0.98 -5.52
C LEU A 69 -11.95 -0.45 -6.03
N SER A 70 -12.93 -1.33 -6.21
CA SER A 70 -14.30 -0.95 -6.59
C SER A 70 -14.98 -0.12 -5.49
N ASP A 71 -14.83 -0.52 -4.23
CA ASP A 71 -15.32 0.24 -3.07
C ASP A 71 -14.66 1.63 -2.98
N LEU A 72 -13.35 1.71 -3.22
CA LEU A 72 -12.63 2.98 -3.26
C LEU A 72 -13.15 3.90 -4.36
N MET A 73 -13.38 3.37 -5.56
CA MET A 73 -13.93 4.12 -6.70
C MET A 73 -15.32 4.67 -6.37
N ASN A 74 -16.15 3.89 -5.67
CA ASN A 74 -17.48 4.31 -5.24
C ASN A 74 -17.40 5.40 -4.15
N MET A 75 -16.49 5.26 -3.19
CA MET A 75 -16.26 6.29 -2.17
C MET A 75 -15.78 7.62 -2.78
N LEU A 76 -14.92 7.58 -3.79
CA LEU A 76 -14.44 8.77 -4.50
C LEU A 76 -15.55 9.43 -5.35
N LYS A 77 -16.56 8.66 -5.78
CA LYS A 77 -17.74 9.16 -6.51
C LYS A 77 -18.79 9.80 -5.60
N SER A 78 -18.76 9.56 -4.28
CA SER A 78 -19.65 10.24 -3.33
C SER A 78 -19.12 11.65 -3.03
N PRO A 79 -19.86 12.71 -3.37
CA PRO A 79 -19.37 14.08 -3.20
C PRO A 79 -19.59 14.53 -1.77
N LEU A 80 -18.95 13.94 -0.74
CA LEU A 80 -19.00 14.44 0.65
C LEU A 80 -17.76 14.14 1.52
N VAL A 81 -16.56 14.04 0.94
CA VAL A 81 -15.30 14.29 1.68
C VAL A 81 -14.35 15.10 0.81
N ASN A 82 -14.75 16.33 0.49
CA ASN A 82 -13.85 17.35 -0.03
C ASN A 82 -13.84 18.52 0.95
N ASN A 83 -13.28 18.29 2.13
CA ASN A 83 -13.02 19.34 3.11
C ASN A 83 -11.50 19.51 3.25
N GLY A 84 -11.00 20.66 2.79
CA GLY A 84 -9.96 21.34 3.57
C GLY A 84 -8.59 21.55 2.96
N ARG A 85 -8.39 21.57 1.63
CA ARG A 85 -7.25 22.31 1.06
C ARG A 85 -7.74 23.42 0.15
N ARG A 86 -8.08 24.54 0.79
CA ARG A 86 -8.11 25.87 0.15
C ARG A 86 -6.77 26.08 -0.53
N PHE A 87 -6.75 26.04 -1.85
CA PHE A 87 -5.85 26.90 -2.60
C PHE A 87 -6.67 28.14 -2.97
N LEU A 88 -6.58 29.16 -2.11
CA LEU A 88 -6.96 30.52 -2.49
C LEU A 88 -5.89 31.07 -3.46
N PRO A 89 -6.29 31.99 -4.35
CA PRO A 89 -5.53 32.34 -5.55
C PRO A 89 -4.40 33.31 -5.23
N VAL A 90 -3.30 33.24 -5.97
CA VAL A 90 -2.42 34.41 -6.16
C VAL A 90 -2.61 34.88 -7.58
N LEU A 91 -3.33 35.99 -7.67
CA LEU A 91 -3.26 36.94 -8.76
C LEU A 91 -1.87 37.59 -8.72
N HIS A 92 -1.07 37.40 -9.77
CA HIS A 92 -0.24 38.44 -10.37
C HIS A 92 0.15 38.00 -11.79
#